data_AF-A0A160F9C3-F1
#
_entry.id   AF-A0A160F9C3-F1
#
_cell.length_a   1.000
_cell.length_b   1.000
_cell.length_c   1.000
_cell.angle_alpha   90.00
_cell.angle_beta   90.00
_cell.angle_gamma   90.00
#
_symmetry.space_group_name_H-M   'P 1'
#
loop_
_entity.id
_entity.type
_entity.pdbx_description
1 polymer ?
#
loop_
_entity_poly.entity_id
_entity_poly.type
_entity_poly.pdbx_seq_one_letter_code
_entity_poly.pdbx_strand_id
1 'polypeptide(L)' 'MDENEGMSYQEIAKKLGIPSCTQVKGWVKKYRNGESLSDQRGKHANKNPFDK' A
#
# COMPACT_ATOMS: atom_id res chain seq x y z
N MET A 1 -18.85 17.72 19.48
CA MET A 1 -17.60 18.04 18.76
C MET A 1 -17.34 16.84 17.87
N ASP A 2 -17.79 16.92 16.63
CA ASP A 2 -17.61 15.90 15.62
C ASP A 2 -16.17 16.00 15.11
N GLU A 3 -15.25 15.46 15.90
CA GLU A 3 -13.85 15.32 15.51
C GLU A 3 -13.78 14.13 14.56
N ASN A 4 -13.84 14.44 13.27
CA ASN A 4 -13.38 13.58 12.19
C ASN A 4 -11.88 13.30 12.40
N GLU A 5 -11.58 12.47 13.39
CA GLU A 5 -10.25 11.94 13.65
C GLU A 5 -10.01 10.88 12.58
N GLY A 6 -9.67 11.35 11.38
CA GLY A 6 -9.14 10.50 10.34
C GLY A 6 -7.88 9.86 10.91
N MET A 7 -7.99 8.62 11.39
CA MET A 7 -6.86 7.86 11.94
C MET A 7 -5.66 8.02 11.01
N SER A 8 -4.53 8.48 11.55
CA SER A 8 -3.33 8.65 10.76
C SER A 8 -2.91 7.31 10.15
N TYR A 9 -2.31 7.31 8.96
CA TYR A 9 -1.83 6.09 8.31
C TYR A 9 -0.88 5.28 9.22
N GLN A 10 -0.20 5.93 10.16
CA GLN A 10 0.62 5.27 11.17
C GLN A 10 -0.19 4.50 12.22
N GLU A 11 -1.34 5.04 12.64
CA GLU A 11 -2.23 4.38 13.59
C GLU A 11 -2.96 3.22 12.94
N ILE A 12 -3.42 3.40 11.70
CA ILE A 12 -3.99 2.33 10.89
C ILE A 12 -2.95 1.22 10.70
N ALA A 13 -1.70 1.58 10.39
CA ALA A 13 -0.62 0.61 10.25
C ALA A 13 -0.35 -0.14 11.56
N LYS A 14 -0.25 0.55 12.69
CA LYS A 14 -0.09 -0.07 14.03
C LYS A 14 -1.23 -1.02 14.37
N LYS A 15 -2.47 -0.59 14.16
CA LYS A 15 -3.69 -1.35 14.48
C LYS A 15 -3.83 -2.61 13.62
N LEU A 16 -3.37 -2.55 12.37
CA LEU A 16 -3.36 -3.68 11.44
C LEU A 16 -2.06 -4.50 11.48
N GLY A 17 -1.09 -4.15 12.34
CA GLY A 17 0.22 -4.82 12.39
C GLY A 17 1.07 -4.63 11.14
N ILE A 18 0.80 -3.61 10.34
CA ILE A 18 1.52 -3.32 9.10
C ILE A 18 2.79 -2.55 9.46
N PRO A 19 3.98 -3.02 9.04
CA PRO A 19 5.24 -2.40 9.40
C PRO A 19 5.48 -1.04 8.71
N SER A 20 4.70 -0.70 7.67
CA SER A 20 4.91 0.51 6.87
C SER A 20 3.60 1.25 6.60
N CYS A 21 3.49 2.48 7.11
CA CYS A 21 2.36 3.37 6.83
C CYS A 21 2.27 3.77 5.35
N THR A 22 3.41 3.78 4.64
CA THR A 22 3.47 4.04 3.19
C THR A 22 2.72 2.98 2.39
N GLN A 23 2.74 1.73 2.85
CA GLN A 23 1.96 0.63 2.28
C GLN A 23 0.45 0.90 2.40
N VAL A 24 0.01 1.29 3.59
CA VAL A 24 -1.38 1.66 3.87
C VAL A 24 -1.82 2.83 2.97
N LYS A 25 -0.99 3.87 2.85
CA LYS A 25 -1.27 5.01 1.96
C LYS A 25 -1.43 4.59 0.50
N GLY A 26 -0.56 3.68 0.03
CA GLY A 26 -0.65 3.11 -1.32
C GLY A 26 -1.95 2.34 -1.53
N TRP A 27 -2.37 1.54 -0.56
CA TRP A 27 -3.64 0.82 -0.60
C TRP A 27 -4.84 1.75 -0.61
N VAL A 28 -4.87 2.77 0.25
CA VAL A 28 -5.95 3.75 0.27
C VAL A 28 -6.05 4.48 -1.07
N LYS A 29 -4.92 4.84 -1.70
CA LYS A 29 -4.92 5.46 -3.02
C LYS A 29 -5.50 4.52 -4.10
N LYS A 30 -5.06 3.25 -4.13
CA LYS A 30 -5.59 2.25 -5.08
C LYS A 30 -7.08 2.00 -4.88
N TYR A 31 -7.51 1.84 -3.63
CA TYR A 31 -8.92 1.66 -3.28
C TYR A 31 -9.79 2.83 -3.74
N ARG A 32 -9.33 4.07 -3.50
CA ARG A 32 -10.02 5.28 -3.98
C ARG A 32 -10.08 5.39 -5.50
N ASN A 33 -9.09 4.83 -6.20
CA ASN A 33 -9.03 4.81 -7.65
C ASN A 33 -9.82 3.64 -8.26
N GLY A 34 -10.43 2.78 -7.44
CA GLY A 34 -11.11 1.55 -7.89
C GLY A 34 -10.13 0.48 -8.38
N GLU A 35 -8.85 0.60 -8.07
CA GLU A 35 -7.82 -0.35 -8.48
C GLU A 35 -7.72 -1.52 -7.50
N SER A 36 -7.47 -2.72 -8.03
CA SER A 36 -7.21 -3.90 -7.22
C SER A 36 -5.92 -3.73 -6.40
N LEU A 37 -5.98 -4.13 -5.13
CA LEU A 37 -4.83 -4.21 -4.21
C LEU A 37 -3.90 -5.38 -4.54
N SER A 38 -3.75 -5.72 -5.83
CA SER A 38 -2.85 -6.80 -6.25
C SER A 38 -1.44 -6.50 -5.75
N ASP A 39 -0.91 -7.43 -4.95
CA ASP A 39 0.51 -7.45 -4.66
C ASP A 39 1.24 -7.79 -5.96
N GLN A 40 2.16 -6.91 -6.35
CA GLN A 40 3.02 -7.09 -7.52
C GLN A 40 4.48 -7.31 -7.10
N ARG A 41 4.75 -7.54 -5.80
CA ARG A 41 6.12 -7.83 -5.36
C ARG A 41 6.53 -9.14 -6.00
N GLY A 42 7.68 -9.13 -6.67
CA GLY A 42 8.15 -10.28 -7.45
C GLY A 42 7.65 -10.39 -8.89
N LYS A 43 6.74 -9.50 -9.38
CA LYS A 43 6.37 -9.47 -10.81
C LYS A 43 7.42 -8.81 -11.72
N HIS A 44 8.47 -8.23 -11.14
CA HIS A 44 9.70 -7.89 -11.85
C HIS A 44 10.65 -9.10 -11.85
N ALA A 45 10.11 -10.31 -12.05
CA ALA A 45 10.94 -11.46 -12.33
C ALA A 45 11.36 -11.36 -13.81
N ASN A 46 12.67 -11.18 -14.02
CA ASN A 46 13.39 -11.52 -15.24
C ASN A 46 13.11 -10.67 -16.49
N LYS A 47 13.66 -9.46 -16.54
CA LYS A 47 14.44 -9.12 -17.74
C LYS A 47 15.89 -9.35 -17.37
N ASN A 48 16.41 -10.54 -17.68
CA ASN A 48 17.85 -10.74 -17.70
C ASN A 48 18.42 -9.71 -18.70
N PRO A 49 19.23 -8.73 -18.28
CA PRO A 49 19.80 -7.74 -19.20
C PRO A 49 20.84 -8.36 -20.15
N PHE A 50 21.08 -9.67 -20.04
CA PHE A 50 22.03 -10.47 -20.82
C PHE A 50 21.34 -11.37 -21.87
N ASP A 51 20.04 -11.21 -22.13
CA ASP A 51 19.31 -11.96 -23.17
C ASP A 51 19.53 -11.40 -24.59
N LYS A 52 20.75 -10.92 -24.91
CA LYS A 52 21.10 -10.46 -26.26
C LYS A 52 22.57 -10.64 -26.57
#